data_AF-A0A377ZMW0-F1
#
_entry.id   AF-A0A377ZMW0-F1
#
_cell.length_a   1.000
_cell.length_b   1.000
_cell.length_c   1.000
_cell.angle_alpha   90.00
_cell.angle_beta   90.00
_cell.angle_gamma   90.00
#
_symmetry.space_group_name_H-M   'P 1'
#
loop_
_entity.id
_entity.type
_entity.pdbx_description
1 polymer ?
#
loop_
_entity_poly.entity_id
_entity_poly.type
_entity_poly.pdbx_seq_one_letter_code
_entity_poly.pdbx_strand_id
1 'polypeptide(L)' 'MPDADLDATVNAIMGGAFGSAGERCMALPVVVAVGDETADKLIARLKPLVEALKVGPGCMRGPGRERDGTGGV' A
#
# COMPACT_ATOMS: atom_id res chain seq x y z
N MET A 1 -12.39 -3.29 10.60
CA MET A 1 -13.04 -3.66 11.88
C MET A 1 -11.99 -3.67 12.98
N PRO A 2 -12.35 -3.50 14.26
CA PRO A 2 -11.38 -3.43 15.37
C PRO A 2 -10.58 -4.73 15.62
N ASP A 3 -11.09 -5.86 15.14
CA ASP A 3 -10.51 -7.21 15.27
C ASP A 3 -9.63 -7.62 14.08
N ALA A 4 -9.50 -6.76 13.06
CA ALA A 4 -8.70 -7.08 11.88
C ALA A 4 -7.20 -7.18 12.22
N ASP A 5 -6.51 -8.12 11.57
CA ASP A 5 -5.05 -8.13 11.56
C ASP A 5 -4.55 -6.91 10.75
N LEU A 6 -4.13 -5.89 11.48
CA LEU A 6 -3.72 -4.61 10.90
C LEU A 6 -2.41 -4.74 10.10
N ASP A 7 -1.50 -5.66 10.42
CA ASP A 7 -0.24 -5.79 9.68
C ASP A 7 -0.47 -6.41 8.30
N ALA A 8 -1.28 -7.48 8.24
CA ALA A 8 -1.73 -8.04 6.97
C ALA A 8 -2.54 -7.03 6.16
N THR A 9 -3.44 -6.29 6.82
CA THR A 9 -4.31 -5.29 6.18
C THR A 9 -3.50 -4.15 5.56
N VAL A 10 -2.51 -3.61 6.28
CA VAL A 10 -1.65 -2.51 5.79
C VAL A 10 -0.89 -2.94 4.53
N ASN A 11 -0.30 -4.13 4.52
CA ASN A 11 0.39 -4.66 3.35
C ASN A 11 -0.56 -4.83 2.15
N ALA A 12 -1.76 -5.34 2.38
CA ALA A 12 -2.77 -5.48 1.34
C ALA A 12 -3.22 -4.12 0.77
N ILE A 13 -3.40 -3.11 1.63
CA ILE A 13 -3.73 -1.74 1.23
C ILE A 13 -2.62 -1.14 0.37
N MET A 14 -1.35 -1.30 0.75
CA MET A 14 -0.23 -0.76 -0.04
C MET A 14 -0.26 -1.28 -1.47
N GLY A 15 -0.42 -2.59 -1.66
CA GLY A 15 -0.51 -3.20 -2.99
C GLY A 15 -1.81 -2.84 -3.74
N GLY A 16 -2.94 -2.79 -3.04
CA GLY A 16 -4.26 -2.55 -3.62
C GLY A 16 -4.52 -1.09 -3.98
N ALA A 17 -4.01 -0.13 -3.20
CA ALA A 17 -4.20 1.30 -3.43
C ALA A 17 -3.15 1.89 -4.37
N PHE A 18 -1.86 1.54 -4.20
CA PHE A 18 -0.76 2.18 -4.93
C PHE A 18 -0.17 1.32 -6.04
N GLY A 19 -0.59 0.05 -6.15
CA GLY A 19 -0.18 -0.84 -7.25
C GLY A 19 -0.58 -0.27 -8.62
N SER A 20 0.33 -0.32 -9.59
CA SER A 20 0.17 0.38 -10.89
C SER A 20 -0.22 1.85 -10.74
N ALA A 21 0.34 2.55 -9.75
CA ALA A 21 0.01 3.95 -9.45
C ALA A 21 -1.49 4.21 -9.15
N GLY A 22 -2.25 3.18 -8.77
CA GLY A 22 -3.69 3.28 -8.54
C GLY A 22 -4.53 3.28 -9.83
N GLU A 23 -3.92 3.11 -11.01
CA GLU A 23 -4.60 3.07 -12.31
C GLU A 23 -5.19 1.68 -12.60
N ARG A 24 -5.93 1.14 -11.63
CA ARG A 24 -6.65 -0.13 -11.74
C ARG A 24 -8.10 0.13 -11.38
N CYS A 25 -9.03 -0.41 -12.17
CA CYS A 25 -10.46 -0.31 -11.84
C CYS A 25 -10.84 -0.98 -10.50
N MET A 26 -10.00 -1.89 -10.03
CA MET A 26 -10.08 -2.56 -8.73
C MET A 26 -9.04 -2.04 -7.73
N ALA A 27 -8.46 -0.85 -7.95
CA ALA A 27 -7.67 -0.20 -6.91
C ALA A 27 -8.55 0.02 -5.67
N LEU A 28 -7.95 0.07 -4.48
CA LEU A 28 -8.65 0.38 -3.24
C LEU A 28 -8.57 1.90 -3.00
N PRO A 29 -9.60 2.69 -3.39
CA PRO A 29 -9.50 4.15 -3.32
C PRO A 29 -9.91 4.68 -1.94
N VAL A 30 -10.64 3.88 -1.16
CA VAL A 30 -11.20 4.24 0.13
C VAL A 30 -11.09 3.06 1.08
N VAL A 31 -10.59 3.31 2.28
CA VAL A 31 -10.55 2.36 3.38
C VAL A 31 -11.40 2.92 4.51
N VAL A 32 -12.42 2.17 4.93
CA VAL A 32 -13.31 2.56 6.03
C VAL A 32 -12.90 1.79 7.28
N ALA A 33 -12.27 2.51 8.22
CA ALA A 33 -12.01 1.98 9.55
C ALA A 33 -13.27 2.11 10.42
N VAL A 34 -13.52 1.11 11.26
CA VAL A 34 -14.61 1.12 12.24
C VAL A 34 -13.97 1.30 13.62
N GLY A 35 -14.33 2.39 14.30
CA GLY A 35 -13.76 2.82 15.58
C GLY A 35 -12.50 3.69 15.43
N ASP A 36 -12.40 4.73 16.25
CA ASP A 36 -11.33 5.74 16.17
C ASP A 36 -9.96 5.14 16.47
N GLU A 37 -9.85 4.28 17.49
CA GLU A 37 -8.59 3.61 17.83
C GLU A 37 -8.04 2.75 16.69
N THR A 38 -8.92 2.09 15.93
CA THR A 38 -8.54 1.31 14.74
C THR A 38 -8.01 2.23 13.65
N ALA A 39 -8.67 3.37 13.45
CA ALA A 39 -8.26 4.37 12.46
C ALA A 39 -6.87 4.94 12.79
N ASP A 40 -6.63 5.33 14.04
CA ASP A 40 -5.34 5.86 14.48
C ASP A 40 -4.21 4.85 14.32
N LYS A 41 -4.43 3.59 14.73
CA LYS A 41 -3.46 2.50 14.55
C LYS A 41 -3.16 2.24 13.09
N LEU A 42 -4.18 2.26 12.23
CA LEU A 42 -4.03 2.06 10.78
C LEU A 42 -3.21 3.20 10.15
N ILE A 43 -3.53 4.46 10.48
CA ILE A 43 -2.82 5.64 9.98
C ILE A 43 -1.36 5.62 10.43
N ALA A 44 -1.09 5.32 11.70
CA ALA A 44 0.26 5.27 12.25
C ALA A 44 1.17 4.26 11.52
N ARG A 45 0.60 3.15 11.03
CA ARG A 45 1.33 2.12 10.28
C ARG A 45 1.45 2.45 8.79
N LEU A 46 0.41 3.01 8.16
CA LEU A 46 0.43 3.35 6.74
C LEU A 46 1.34 4.53 6.43
N LYS A 47 1.32 5.58 7.25
CA LYS A 47 2.02 6.84 7.00
C LYS A 47 3.51 6.66 6.65
N PRO A 48 4.34 5.93 7.44
CA PRO A 48 5.74 5.75 7.10
C PRO A 48 5.96 4.95 5.81
N LEU A 49 5.08 3.99 5.50
CA LEU A 49 5.18 3.20 4.26
C LEU A 49 4.88 4.03 3.03
N VAL A 50 3.85 4.88 3.10
CA VAL A 50 3.50 5.81 2.03
C VAL A 50 4.61 6.86 1.83
N GLU A 51 5.19 7.37 2.91
CA GLU A 51 6.34 8.29 2.84
C GLU A 51 7.59 7.65 2.23
N ALA A 52 7.76 6.33 2.39
CA ALA A 52 8.87 5.57 1.82
C ALA A 52 8.64 5.08 0.37
N LEU A 53 7.47 5.31 -0.21
CA LEU A 53 7.15 4.89 -1.58
C LEU A 53 8.12 5.49 -2.60
N LYS A 54 8.67 4.65 -3.46
CA LYS A 54 9.55 5.05 -4.55
C LYS A 54 8.74 5.32 -5.81
N VAL A 55 8.56 6.59 -6.14
CA VAL A 55 7.92 7.02 -7.38
C VAL A 55 8.99 7.44 -8.38
N GLY A 56 8.93 6.90 -9.58
CA GLY A 56 9.90 7.19 -10.63
C GLY A 56 9.42 6.71 -12.01
N PRO A 57 10.12 7.10 -13.08
CA PRO A 57 9.74 6.73 -14.44
C PRO A 57 9.85 5.21 -14.65
N GLY A 58 8.88 4.61 -15.34
CA GLY A 58 8.86 3.16 -15.59
C GLY A 58 10.09 2.62 -16.32
N CYS A 59 10.75 3.46 -17.13
CA CYS A 59 12.00 3.14 -17.84
C CYS A 59 13.25 3.13 -16.95
N MET A 60 13.19 3.65 -15.71
CA MET A 60 14.33 3.60 -14.79
C MET A 60 14.54 2.18 -14.27
N ARG A 61 15.67 1.56 -14.62
CA ARG A 61 16.05 0.24 -14.11
C ARG A 61 16.65 0.40 -12.71
N GLY A 62 15.81 0.30 -11.68
CA GLY A 62 16.26 0.37 -10.29
C GLY A 62 17.17 -0.81 -9.91
N PRO A 63 18.04 -0.64 -8.89
CA PRO A 63 18.80 -1.73 -8.31
C PRO A 63 17.82 -2.65 -7.55
N GLY A 64 17.39 -3.75 -8.18
CA GLY A 64 16.38 -4.67 -7.63
C GLY A 64 15.39 -5.26 -8.63
N ARG A 65 15.47 -4.90 -9.93
CA ARG A 65 14.69 -5.59 -10.97
C ARG A 65 15.32 -6.95 -11.31
N GLU A 66 15.22 -7.89 -10.38
CA GLU A 66 15.24 -9.34 -10.67
C GLU A 66 14.05 -9.64 -11.60
N ARG A 67 14.23 -10.59 -12.51
CA ARG A 67 13.42 -10.84 -13.70
C ARG A 67 12.03 -11.46 -13.46
N ASP A 68 11.42 -11.30 -12.30
CA ASP A 68 10.10 -11.85 -12.00
C ASP A 68 9.09 -10.72 -11.86
N GLY A 69 7.98 -10.77 -12.61
CA GLY A 69 6.98 -9.70 -12.77
C GLY A 69 6.15 -9.36 -11.53
N THR A 70 6.77 -9.25 -10.36
CA THR A 70 6.14 -9.04 -9.05
C THR A 70 6.76 -7.89 -8.26
N GLY A 71 7.45 -6.95 -8.93
CA GLY A 71 7.95 -5.70 -8.32
C GLY A 71 6.82 -4.75 -7.90
N GLY A 72 6.06 -5.17 -6.88
CA GLY A 72 5.13 -4.34 -6.14
C GLY A 72 5.86 -3.43 -5.18
N VAL A 73 5.13 -2.37 -4.82
CA VAL A 73 5.29 -1.47 -3.66
C VAL A 73 6.35 -1.87 -2.61
#